data_AF-A0A917CCW5-F1
#
_entry.id   AF-A0A917CCW5-F1
#
_cell.length_a   1.000
_cell.length_b   1.000
_cell.length_c   1.000
_cell.angle_alpha   90.00
_cell.angle_beta   90.00
_cell.angle_gamma   90.00
#
_symmetry.space_group_name_H-M   'P 1'
#
loop_
_entity.id
_entity.type
_entity.pdbx_description
1 polymer ?
#
loop_
_entity_poly.entity_id
_entity_poly.type
_entity_poly.pdbx_seq_one_letter_code
_entity_poly.pdbx_strand_id
1 'polypeptide(L)'
;MSAPLMSAPLTPSAAPVSRDDVSLNLDHASALVVFDLLARLMDRHDAEGVRDLLDHPGEVAALWSLMGAFEQALDEPKDADYRKLIASAREDVVARLEPDRR
;
A
#
# COMPACT_ATOMS: atom_id res chain seq x y z
N MET A 1 30.27 -28.12 37.04
CA MET A 1 29.63 -26.79 37.16
C MET A 1 29.73 -26.14 35.79
N SER A 2 28.65 -26.18 34.99
CA SER A 2 28.64 -25.67 33.61
C SER A 2 27.85 -24.37 33.57
N ALA A 3 28.45 -23.31 33.04
CA ALA A 3 27.87 -21.98 32.92
C ALA A 3 26.79 -21.92 31.82
N PRO A 4 25.80 -21.01 31.89
CA PRO A 4 24.77 -20.88 30.87
C PRO A 4 25.28 -20.04 29.68
N LEU A 5 24.94 -20.47 28.47
CA LEU A 5 25.12 -19.67 27.25
C LEU A 5 24.05 -18.57 27.24
N MET A 6 24.48 -17.31 27.36
CA MET A 6 23.62 -16.16 27.09
C MET A 6 23.32 -16.11 25.58
N SER A 7 22.04 -16.23 25.21
CA SER A 7 21.58 -15.94 23.86
C SER A 7 21.71 -14.43 23.60
N ALA A 8 22.53 -14.06 22.61
CA ALA A 8 22.58 -12.70 22.09
C ALA A 8 21.26 -12.35 21.39
N PRO A 9 20.82 -11.08 21.41
CA PRO A 9 19.60 -10.67 20.72
C PRO A 9 19.76 -10.80 19.21
N LEU A 10 18.77 -11.39 18.56
CA LEU A 10 18.62 -11.37 17.10
C LEU A 10 18.37 -9.93 16.68
N THR A 11 19.37 -9.28 16.09
CA THR A 11 19.16 -8.04 15.33
C THR A 11 18.17 -8.32 14.20
N PRO A 12 17.17 -7.46 13.96
CA PRO A 12 16.34 -7.60 12.77
C PRO A 12 17.25 -7.48 11.55
N SER A 13 17.35 -8.58 10.80
CA SER A 13 18.01 -8.61 9.51
C SER A 13 17.21 -7.74 8.55
N ALA A 14 17.56 -6.45 8.44
CA ALA A 14 17.11 -5.65 7.33
C ALA A 14 17.59 -6.34 6.05
N ALA A 15 16.65 -6.90 5.28
CA ALA A 15 16.96 -7.50 3.99
C ALA A 15 17.69 -6.46 3.13
N PRO A 16 18.66 -6.87 2.29
CA PRO A 16 19.37 -5.94 1.44
C PRO A 16 18.40 -5.32 0.45
N VAL A 17 18.16 -4.02 0.57
CA VAL A 17 17.51 -3.20 -0.47
C VAL A 17 18.34 -3.31 -1.74
N SER A 18 17.72 -3.78 -2.83
CA SER A 18 18.36 -3.86 -4.14
C SER A 18 18.73 -2.46 -4.62
N ARG A 19 19.80 -2.34 -5.40
CA ARG A 19 20.34 -1.05 -5.88
C ARG A 19 19.37 -0.21 -6.73
N ASP A 20 18.24 -0.79 -7.13
CA ASP A 20 17.25 -0.18 -8.02
C ASP A 20 15.88 0.06 -7.34
N ASP A 21 15.78 -0.09 -6.01
CA ASP A 21 14.53 0.11 -5.29
C ASP A 21 14.12 1.59 -5.27
N VAL A 22 12.83 1.86 -5.55
CA VAL A 22 12.24 3.22 -5.50
C VAL A 22 11.46 3.39 -4.21
N SER A 23 11.77 4.45 -3.45
CA SER A 23 11.00 4.84 -2.27
C SER A 23 9.94 5.90 -2.61
N LEU A 24 8.69 5.63 -2.25
CA LEU A 24 7.59 6.58 -2.35
C LEU A 24 7.18 7.03 -0.95
N ASN A 25 7.01 8.34 -0.76
CA ASN A 25 6.48 8.89 0.48
C ASN A 25 5.07 9.43 0.21
N LEU A 26 4.08 8.84 0.87
CA LEU A 26 2.68 9.22 0.80
C LEU A 26 2.17 9.43 2.22
N ASP A 27 1.36 10.46 2.41
CA ASP A 27 0.59 10.55 3.64
C ASP A 27 -0.43 9.41 3.70
N HIS A 28 -0.88 9.10 4.92
CA HIS A 28 -1.76 7.98 5.20
C HIS A 28 -3.06 7.99 4.38
N ALA A 29 -3.72 9.15 4.26
CA ALA A 29 -4.97 9.25 3.51
C ALA A 29 -4.75 9.03 2.01
N SER A 30 -3.64 9.54 1.45
CA SER A 30 -3.28 9.29 0.05
C SER A 30 -2.97 7.82 -0.20
N ALA A 31 -2.23 7.17 0.71
CA ALA A 31 -1.91 5.74 0.61
C ALA A 31 -3.17 4.87 0.62
N LEU A 32 -4.12 5.15 1.52
CA LEU A 32 -5.41 4.47 1.59
C LEU A 32 -6.24 4.61 0.32
N VAL A 33 -6.33 5.84 -0.23
CA VAL A 33 -7.11 6.10 -1.45
C VAL A 33 -6.51 5.39 -2.66
N VAL A 34 -5.18 5.40 -2.80
CA VAL A 34 -4.49 4.70 -3.89
C VAL A 34 -4.68 3.20 -3.74
N PHE A 35 -4.52 2.65 -2.54
CA PHE A 35 -4.69 1.22 -2.30
C PHE A 35 -6.12 0.75 -2.63
N ASP A 36 -7.16 1.45 -2.15
CA ASP A 36 -8.56 1.15 -2.48
C ASP A 36 -8.84 1.26 -3.99
N LEU A 37 -8.25 2.25 -4.66
CA LEU A 37 -8.38 2.39 -6.12
C LEU A 37 -7.77 1.18 -6.82
N LEU A 38 -6.53 0.81 -6.50
CA LEU A 38 -5.84 -0.34 -7.09
C LEU A 38 -6.60 -1.65 -6.84
N ALA A 39 -7.07 -1.87 -5.61
CA ALA A 39 -7.87 -3.04 -5.28
C ALA A 39 -9.14 -3.13 -6.16
N ARG A 40 -9.87 -2.02 -6.32
CA ARG A 40 -11.06 -1.99 -7.20
C ARG A 40 -10.74 -2.19 -8.68
N LEU A 41 -9.58 -1.72 -9.14
CA LEU A 41 -9.11 -1.92 -10.52
C LEU A 41 -8.75 -3.38 -10.79
N MET A 42 -8.18 -4.08 -9.80
CA MET A 42 -7.68 -5.45 -9.96
C MET A 42 -8.71 -6.55 -9.61
N ASP A 43 -9.60 -6.31 -8.64
CA ASP A 43 -10.56 -7.29 -8.10
C ASP A 43 -11.80 -7.48 -8.98
N ARG A 44 -12.23 -6.42 -9.68
CA ARG A 44 -13.45 -6.46 -10.48
C ARG A 44 -13.35 -7.44 -11.65
N HIS A 45 -14.06 -8.56 -11.51
CA HIS A 45 -14.39 -9.49 -12.60
C HIS A 45 -15.20 -8.80 -13.73
N ASP A 46 -15.77 -7.62 -13.44
CA ASP A 46 -16.57 -6.72 -14.29
C ASP A 46 -15.84 -5.41 -14.66
N ALA A 47 -14.52 -5.30 -14.46
CA ALA A 47 -13.74 -4.15 -14.95
C ALA A 47 -13.56 -4.23 -16.49
N GLU A 48 -14.68 -4.30 -17.21
CA GLU A 48 -14.73 -4.04 -18.64
C GLU A 48 -14.06 -2.68 -18.88
N GLY A 49 -12.95 -2.66 -19.62
CA GLY A 49 -12.18 -1.46 -19.94
C GLY A 49 -10.86 -1.28 -19.20
N VAL A 50 -10.68 -1.72 -17.94
CA VAL A 50 -9.38 -1.50 -17.26
C VAL A 50 -8.35 -2.54 -17.65
N ARG A 51 -8.74 -3.82 -17.73
CA ARG A 51 -7.86 -4.86 -18.25
C ARG A 51 -7.53 -4.64 -19.73
N ASP A 52 -8.43 -3.99 -20.46
CA ASP A 52 -8.22 -3.60 -21.86
C ASP A 52 -7.26 -2.41 -22.02
N LEU A 53 -6.96 -1.68 -20.93
CA LEU A 53 -5.91 -0.65 -20.91
C LEU A 53 -4.52 -1.21 -20.58
N LEU A 54 -4.45 -2.46 -20.11
CA LEU A 54 -3.19 -3.12 -19.78
C LEU A 54 -2.72 -3.93 -20.98
N ASP A 55 -1.78 -3.37 -21.73
CA ASP A 55 -1.28 -3.94 -22.98
C ASP A 55 -0.20 -5.01 -22.72
N HIS A 56 0.48 -4.95 -21.57
CA HIS A 56 1.64 -5.82 -21.30
C HIS A 56 1.51 -6.57 -19.97
N PRO A 57 1.86 -7.88 -19.91
CA PRO A 57 1.82 -8.65 -18.66
C PRO A 57 2.64 -8.04 -17.50
N GLY A 58 3.69 -7.31 -17.85
CA GLY A 58 4.52 -6.56 -16.88
C GLY A 58 3.76 -5.45 -16.14
N GLU A 59 2.71 -4.87 -16.73
CA GLU A 59 1.90 -3.82 -16.09
C GLU A 59 1.05 -4.41 -14.98
N VAL A 60 0.42 -5.57 -15.23
CA VAL A 60 -0.30 -6.34 -14.21
C VAL A 60 0.63 -6.71 -13.06
N ALA A 61 1.83 -7.24 -13.38
CA ALA A 61 2.82 -7.62 -12.38
C ALA A 61 3.31 -6.41 -11.55
N ALA A 62 3.50 -5.25 -12.17
CA ALA A 62 3.87 -4.02 -11.48
C ALA A 62 2.75 -3.54 -10.54
N LEU A 63 1.49 -3.56 -10.98
CA LEU A 63 0.34 -3.20 -10.14
C LEU A 63 0.18 -4.13 -8.93
N TRP A 64 0.37 -5.44 -9.12
CA TRP A 64 0.37 -6.41 -8.02
C TRP A 64 1.51 -6.16 -7.03
N SER A 65 2.70 -5.83 -7.53
CA SER A 65 3.86 -5.51 -6.68
C SER A 65 3.61 -4.26 -5.85
N LEU A 66 2.99 -3.23 -6.45
CA LEU A 66 2.60 -2.01 -5.76
C LEU A 66 1.50 -2.26 -4.71
N MET A 67 0.50 -3.08 -5.01
CA MET A 67 -0.51 -3.50 -4.03
C MET A 67 0.12 -4.19 -2.83
N GLY A 68 1.03 -5.15 -3.05
CA GLY A 68 1.73 -5.84 -1.96
C GLY A 68 2.61 -4.90 -1.12
N ALA A 69 3.14 -3.82 -1.70
CA ALA A 69 3.84 -2.79 -0.95
C ALA A 69 2.89 -1.98 -0.05
N PHE A 70 1.69 -1.63 -0.55
CA PHE A 70 0.67 -0.97 0.27
C PHE A 70 0.15 -1.86 1.40
N GLU A 71 -0.11 -3.14 1.14
CA GLU A 71 -0.55 -4.10 2.17
C GLU A 71 0.47 -4.24 3.30
N GLN A 72 1.76 -4.18 3.01
CA GLN A 72 2.81 -4.19 4.03
C GLN A 72 2.91 -2.87 4.80
N ALA A 73 2.57 -1.75 4.16
CA ALA A 73 2.67 -0.42 4.76
C ALA A 73 1.41 -0.01 5.54
N LEU A 74 0.24 -0.51 5.17
CA LEU A 74 -1.06 -0.18 5.75
C LEU A 74 -1.52 -1.29 6.70
N ASP A 75 -1.40 -1.05 8.01
CA ASP A 75 -1.83 -2.00 9.06
C ASP A 75 -3.30 -1.75 9.49
N GLU A 76 -4.23 -1.85 8.54
CA GLU A 76 -5.61 -1.39 8.73
C GLU A 76 -6.57 -2.46 9.29
N PRO A 77 -7.55 -2.07 10.15
CA PRO A 77 -8.51 -3.00 10.73
C PRO A 77 -9.55 -3.51 9.72
N LYS A 78 -10.01 -4.76 9.92
CA LYS A 78 -10.88 -5.47 8.96
C LYS A 78 -12.32 -4.93 8.89
N ASP A 79 -12.67 -4.52 7.68
CA ASP A 79 -14.00 -4.34 7.03
C ASP A 79 -15.00 -3.30 7.53
N ALA A 80 -15.45 -3.30 8.79
CA ALA A 80 -16.55 -2.42 9.20
C ALA A 80 -16.13 -0.94 9.23
N ASP A 81 -14.88 -0.69 9.63
CA ASP A 81 -14.30 0.65 9.72
C ASP A 81 -13.62 1.06 8.41
N TYR A 82 -13.23 0.09 7.57
CA TYR A 82 -12.47 0.35 6.35
C TYR A 82 -13.22 1.25 5.35
N ARG A 83 -14.52 1.02 5.12
CA ARG A 83 -15.30 1.89 4.21
C ARG A 83 -15.41 3.34 4.70
N LYS A 84 -15.54 3.54 6.01
CA LYS A 84 -15.58 4.88 6.61
C LYS A 84 -14.21 5.54 6.54
N LEU A 85 -13.16 4.77 6.79
CA LEU A 85 -11.78 5.20 6.67
C LEU A 85 -11.47 5.68 5.24
N ILE A 86 -11.83 4.91 4.21
CA ILE A 86 -11.66 5.31 2.81
C ILE A 86 -12.48 6.57 2.48
N ALA A 87 -13.72 6.70 2.98
CA ALA A 87 -14.51 7.90 2.75
C ALA A 87 -13.84 9.15 3.34
N SER A 88 -13.40 9.10 4.60
CA SER A 88 -12.66 10.18 5.26
C SER A 88 -11.35 10.50 4.54
N ALA A 89 -10.60 9.47 4.14
CA ALA A 89 -9.33 9.65 3.45
C ALA A 89 -9.50 10.38 2.10
N ARG A 90 -10.60 10.10 1.36
CA ARG A 90 -10.91 10.83 0.11
C ARG A 90 -11.21 12.31 0.37
N GLU A 91 -11.94 12.63 1.42
CA GLU A 91 -12.20 14.01 1.82
C GLU A 91 -10.90 14.75 2.18
N ASP A 92 -10.01 14.10 2.95
CA ASP A 92 -8.70 14.65 3.31
C ASP A 92 -7.80 14.91 2.09
N VAL A 93 -7.79 13.98 1.13
CA VAL A 93 -7.06 14.16 -0.14
C VAL A 93 -7.60 15.37 -0.90
N VAL A 94 -8.92 15.49 -1.05
CA VAL A 94 -9.55 16.63 -1.76
C VAL A 94 -9.29 17.95 -1.05
N ALA A 95 -9.39 17.99 0.28
CA ALA A 95 -9.15 19.20 1.06
C ALA A 95 -7.73 19.76 0.87
N ARG A 96 -6.76 18.91 0.56
CA ARG A 96 -5.37 19.32 0.28
C ARG A 96 -5.15 19.83 -1.14
N LEU A 97 -6.01 19.46 -2.10
CA LEU A 97 -5.95 19.96 -3.47
C LEU A 97 -6.49 21.40 -3.57
N GLU A 98 -7.32 21.82 -2.61
CA GLU A 98 -8.01 23.11 -2.60
C GLU A 98 -7.60 23.98 -1.39
N PRO A 99 -6.31 24.34 -1.22
CA PRO A 99 -5.85 25.09 -0.04
C PRO A 99 -6.46 26.50 0.09
N ASP A 100 -6.99 27.08 -0.99
CA ASP A 100 -7.40 28.50 -1.07
C ASP A 100 -8.90 28.77 -0.78
N ARG A 101 -9.66 27.80 -0.24
CA ARG A 101 -11.11 27.95 0.05
C ARG A 101 -11.47 28.22 1.52
N ARG A 102 -10.51 28.56 2.38
CA ARG A 102 -10.76 28.91 3.80
C ARG A 102 -10.62 30.39 4.09
#